data_AF-A0A3D4AYX0-F1
#
_entry.id   AF-A0A3D4AYX0-F1
#
_cell.length_a   1.000
_cell.length_b   1.000
_cell.length_c   1.000
_cell.angle_alpha   90.00
_cell.angle_beta   90.00
_cell.angle_gamma   90.00
#
_symmetry.space_group_name_H-M   'P 1'
#
loop_
_entity.id
_entity.type
_entity.pdbx_description
1 polymer ?
#
loop_
_entity_poly.entity_id
_entity_poly.type
_entity_poly.pdbx_seq_one_letter_code
_entity_poly.pdbx_strand_id
1 'polypeptide(L)'
;MQKVTDEQEEPELIRQLGLFDTTMIIMGIVIGSGIFLTTGMMAKVIPSAPLILLAWLVGGLHALTGALTYAELGASMPKAGGQYVYLREAYGPFVGFLYGWVSFLVYLTGILA
;
A
#
# COMPACT_ATOMS: atom_id res chain seq x y z
N MET A 1 10.34 -48.54 21.34
CA MET A 1 10.58 -47.09 21.44
C MET A 1 10.23 -46.47 20.09
N GLN A 2 8.95 -46.18 19.88
CA GLN A 2 8.41 -45.54 18.66
C GLN A 2 8.74 -44.04 18.73
N LYS A 3 9.47 -43.51 17.74
CA LYS A 3 9.58 -42.07 17.54
C LYS A 3 8.24 -41.60 16.98
N VAL A 4 7.44 -40.94 17.82
CA VAL A 4 6.39 -40.03 17.36
C VAL A 4 7.13 -38.79 16.87
N THR A 5 7.42 -38.72 15.58
CA THR A 5 7.78 -37.45 14.95
C THR A 5 6.46 -36.74 14.73
N ASP A 6 6.15 -35.81 15.63
CA ASP A 6 5.08 -34.84 15.44
C ASP A 6 5.51 -33.96 14.26
N GLU A 7 5.09 -34.32 13.05
CA GLU A 7 5.15 -33.43 11.89
C GLU A 7 4.15 -32.32 12.16
N GLN A 8 4.64 -31.26 12.83
CA GLN A 8 3.88 -30.03 13.00
C GLN A 8 3.69 -29.43 11.60
N GLU A 9 2.57 -29.74 10.95
CA GLU A 9 2.11 -29.04 9.77
C GLU A 9 2.07 -27.54 10.12
N GLU A 10 2.93 -26.74 9.50
CA GLU A 10 2.89 -25.29 9.69
C GLU A 10 1.48 -24.82 9.30
N PRO A 11 0.78 -24.07 10.16
CA PRO A 11 -0.58 -23.67 9.89
C PRO A 11 -0.61 -22.81 8.61
N GLU A 12 -1.17 -23.36 7.54
CA GLU A 12 -1.30 -22.67 6.25
C GLU A 12 -2.37 -21.57 6.36
N LEU A 13 -2.07 -20.39 5.83
CA LEU A 13 -3.00 -19.26 5.84
C LEU A 13 -4.23 -19.56 4.97
N ILE A 14 -5.42 -19.50 5.57
CA ILE A 14 -6.67 -19.70 4.83
C ILE A 14 -6.96 -18.47 3.97
N ARG A 15 -7.17 -18.68 2.66
CA ARG A 15 -7.55 -17.62 1.71
C ARG A 15 -9.03 -17.24 1.84
N GLN A 16 -9.37 -16.46 2.87
CA GLN A 16 -10.75 -16.02 3.13
C GLN A 16 -11.08 -14.60 2.67
N LEU A 17 -10.08 -13.76 2.42
CA LEU A 17 -10.31 -12.35 2.07
C LEU A 17 -10.93 -12.22 0.67
N GLY A 18 -12.17 -11.74 0.64
CA GLY A 18 -12.89 -11.41 -0.58
C GLY A 18 -12.69 -9.97 -1.04
N LEU A 19 -13.41 -9.58 -2.10
CA LEU A 19 -13.40 -8.22 -2.62
C LEU A 19 -13.86 -7.20 -1.57
N PHE A 20 -14.93 -7.52 -0.84
CA PHE A 20 -15.50 -6.65 0.18
C PHE A 20 -14.52 -6.42 1.33
N ASP A 21 -13.97 -7.51 1.89
CA ASP A 21 -13.02 -7.44 3.01
C ASP A 21 -11.77 -6.64 2.61
N THR A 22 -11.21 -6.93 1.44
CA THR A 22 -10.03 -6.24 0.92
C THR A 22 -10.33 -4.75 0.67
N THR A 23 -11.50 -4.42 0.13
CA THR A 23 -11.91 -3.02 -0.08
C THR A 23 -12.04 -2.28 1.25
N MET A 24 -12.65 -2.88 2.26
CA MET A 24 -12.79 -2.27 3.58
C MET A 24 -11.42 -2.04 4.24
N ILE A 25 -10.48 -2.99 4.11
CA ILE A 25 -9.10 -2.84 4.58
C ILE A 25 -8.43 -1.63 3.90
N ILE A 26 -8.52 -1.53 2.58
CA ILE A 26 -7.94 -0.40 1.83
C ILE A 26 -8.58 0.93 2.25
N MET A 27 -9.90 0.98 2.41
CA MET A 27 -10.58 2.19 2.90
C MET A 27 -10.05 2.63 4.26
N GLY A 28 -9.83 1.68 5.19
CA GLY A 28 -9.29 1.98 6.52
C GLY A 28 -7.84 2.47 6.51
N ILE A 29 -7.02 2.02 5.55
CA ILE A 29 -5.63 2.47 5.40
C ILE A 29 -5.56 3.85 4.73
N VAL A 30 -6.43 4.12 3.75
CA VAL A 30 -6.40 5.37 2.96
C VAL A 30 -7.01 6.55 3.71
N ILE A 31 -8.11 6.34 4.43
CA ILE A 31 -8.80 7.41 5.17
C ILE A 31 -8.10 7.64 6.51
N GLY A 32 -7.25 8.65 6.56
CA GLY A 32 -6.53 9.07 7.77
C GLY A 32 -6.63 10.57 8.07
N SER A 33 -5.67 11.09 8.85
CA SER A 33 -5.59 12.52 9.20
C SER A 33 -5.39 13.45 8.00
N GLY A 34 -4.94 12.91 6.86
CA GLY A 34 -4.63 13.65 5.64
C GLY A 34 -5.81 14.48 5.10
N ILE A 35 -7.05 14.01 5.23
CA ILE A 35 -8.23 14.78 4.78
C ILE A 35 -8.41 16.07 5.58
N PHE A 36 -8.03 16.10 6.86
CA PHE A 36 -8.13 17.27 7.71
C PHE A 36 -6.88 18.15 7.62
N LEU A 37 -5.69 17.55 7.74
CA LEU A 37 -4.42 18.29 7.73
C LEU A 37 -4.11 18.90 6.37
N THR A 38 -4.21 18.12 5.29
CA THR A 38 -3.90 18.59 3.94
C THR A 38 -4.89 19.65 3.50
N THR A 39 -6.18 19.44 3.75
CA THR A 39 -7.22 20.45 3.45
C THR A 39 -7.02 21.71 4.28
N GLY A 40 -6.65 21.57 5.56
CA GLY A 40 -6.32 22.72 6.42
C GLY A 40 -5.09 23.51 5.94
N MET A 41 -4.07 22.82 5.42
CA MET A 41 -2.92 23.49 4.78
C MET A 41 -3.32 24.16 3.46
N MET A 42 -4.13 23.50 2.63
CA MET A 42 -4.66 24.07 1.39
C MET A 42 -5.48 25.33 1.65
N ALA A 43 -6.33 25.33 2.69
CA ALA A 43 -7.17 26.48 3.04
C ALA A 43 -6.37 27.74 3.42
N LYS A 44 -5.10 27.60 3.83
CA LYS A 44 -4.22 28.75 4.15
C LYS A 44 -3.67 29.43 2.90
N VAL A 45 -3.58 28.72 1.77
CA VAL A 45 -2.89 29.18 0.55
C VAL A 45 -3.81 29.28 -0.66
N ILE A 46 -4.91 28.53 -0.68
CA ILE A 46 -5.91 28.54 -1.75
C ILE A 46 -7.08 29.45 -1.33
N PRO A 47 -7.41 30.48 -2.11
CA PRO A 47 -8.35 31.52 -1.70
C PRO A 47 -9.82 31.10 -1.75
N SER A 48 -10.17 29.92 -2.29
CA SER A 48 -11.57 29.51 -2.43
C SER A 48 -11.78 28.01 -2.22
N ALA A 49 -12.90 27.67 -1.56
CA ALA A 49 -13.30 26.28 -1.30
C ALA A 49 -13.52 25.45 -2.59
N PRO A 50 -14.13 25.98 -3.68
CA PRO A 50 -14.28 25.22 -4.91
C PRO A 50 -12.94 24.81 -5.55
N LEU A 51 -11.91 25.66 -5.45
CA LEU A 51 -10.57 25.33 -5.95
C LEU A 51 -9.90 24.21 -5.13
N ILE A 52 -10.14 24.17 -3.81
CA ILE A 52 -9.67 23.08 -2.95
C ILE A 52 -10.34 21.76 -3.34
N LEU A 53 -11.66 21.76 -3.58
CA LEU A 53 -12.38 20.58 -4.06
C LEU A 53 -11.89 20.13 -5.44
N LEU A 54 -11.60 21.07 -6.35
CA LEU A 54 -11.02 20.76 -7.65
C LEU A 54 -9.62 20.15 -7.52
N ALA A 55 -8.79 20.66 -6.62
CA ALA A 55 -7.48 20.07 -6.32
C ALA A 55 -7.60 18.63 -5.81
N TRP A 56 -8.57 18.36 -4.92
CA TRP A 56 -8.89 17.00 -4.46
C TRP A 56 -9.37 16.09 -5.59
N LEU A 57 -10.22 16.59 -6.50
CA LEU A 57 -10.68 15.82 -7.66
C LEU A 57 -9.53 15.46 -8.59
N VAL A 58 -8.66 16.42 -8.91
CA VAL A 58 -7.48 16.19 -9.77
C VAL A 58 -6.50 15.21 -9.09
N GLY A 59 -6.22 15.41 -7.80
CA GLY A 59 -5.37 14.50 -7.03
C GLY A 59 -5.94 13.09 -6.94
N GLY A 60 -7.26 12.97 -6.74
CA GLY A 60 -7.97 11.69 -6.74
C GLY A 60 -7.92 10.98 -8.09
N LEU A 61 -8.08 11.71 -9.19
CA LEU A 61 -7.94 11.16 -10.53
C LEU A 61 -6.50 10.68 -10.79
N HIS A 62 -5.51 11.44 -10.36
CA HIS A 62 -4.11 11.01 -10.45
C HIS A 62 -3.84 9.75 -9.62
N ALA A 63 -4.30 9.70 -8.38
CA ALA A 63 -4.18 8.53 -7.52
C ALA A 63 -4.88 7.29 -8.12
N LEU A 64 -6.03 7.46 -8.77
CA LEU A 64 -6.75 6.38 -9.44
C LEU A 64 -5.92 5.76 -10.57
N THR A 65 -5.22 6.57 -11.37
CA THR A 65 -4.35 6.03 -12.43
C THR A 65 -3.24 5.14 -11.86
N GLY A 66 -2.59 5.58 -10.78
CA GLY A 66 -1.60 4.76 -10.07
C GLY A 66 -2.20 3.48 -9.46
N ALA A 67 -3.39 3.57 -8.86
CA ALA A 67 -4.08 2.41 -8.28
C ALA A 67 -4.39 1.35 -9.34
N LEU A 68 -4.81 1.74 -10.54
CA LEU A 68 -5.04 0.82 -11.65
C LEU A 68 -3.75 0.13 -12.11
N THR A 69 -2.64 0.88 -12.20
CA THR A 69 -1.32 0.27 -12.50
C THR A 69 -0.91 -0.75 -11.44
N TYR A 70 -1.11 -0.45 -10.16
CA TYR A 70 -0.83 -1.40 -9.08
C TYR A 70 -1.77 -2.61 -9.09
N ALA A 71 -3.03 -2.43 -9.47
CA ALA A 71 -3.99 -3.52 -9.61
C ALA A 71 -3.58 -4.49 -10.73
N GLU A 72 -3.13 -3.97 -11.89
CA GLU A 72 -2.62 -4.78 -12.99
C GLU A 72 -1.36 -5.55 -12.59
N LEU A 73 -0.40 -4.88 -11.94
CA LEU A 73 0.80 -5.55 -11.42
C LEU A 73 0.46 -6.62 -10.39
N GLY A 74 -0.44 -6.33 -9.45
CA GLY A 74 -0.86 -7.28 -8.41
C GLY A 74 -1.60 -8.50 -8.97
N ALA A 75 -2.38 -8.31 -10.05
CA ALA A 75 -3.01 -9.42 -10.77
C ALA A 75 -1.99 -10.26 -11.56
N SER A 76 -0.99 -9.61 -12.18
CA SER A 76 0.05 -10.30 -12.95
C SER A 76 1.06 -11.08 -12.08
N MET A 77 1.32 -10.60 -10.86
CA MET A 77 2.30 -11.14 -9.93
C MET A 77 1.67 -11.37 -8.55
N PRO A 78 0.84 -12.42 -8.38
CA PRO A 78 0.08 -12.68 -7.15
C PRO A 78 0.96 -13.28 -6.05
N LYS A 79 2.00 -12.55 -5.65
CA LYS A 79 2.94 -12.90 -4.59
C LYS A 79 2.79 -11.92 -3.42
N ALA A 80 2.88 -12.42 -2.19
CA ALA A 80 2.97 -11.56 -1.01
C ALA A 80 4.33 -10.82 -1.05
N GLY A 81 4.30 -9.50 -1.29
CA GLY A 81 5.51 -8.67 -1.29
C GLY A 81 5.40 -7.31 -2.01
N GLY A 82 4.32 -7.06 -2.76
CA GLY A 82 3.99 -5.73 -3.30
C GLY A 82 5.10 -5.09 -4.14
N GLN A 83 5.38 -3.80 -3.89
CA GLN A 83 6.35 -3.00 -4.65
C GLN A 83 7.76 -3.61 -4.69
N TYR A 84 8.20 -4.30 -3.63
CA TYR A 84 9.49 -5.00 -3.61
C TYR A 84 9.56 -6.07 -4.71
N VAL A 85 8.50 -6.86 -4.87
CA VAL A 85 8.46 -7.92 -5.89
C VAL A 85 8.50 -7.30 -7.28
N TYR A 86 7.73 -6.24 -7.52
CA TYR A 86 7.67 -5.58 -8.83
C TYR A 86 9.03 -5.00 -9.23
N LEU A 87 9.71 -4.32 -8.31
CA LEU A 87 11.02 -3.72 -8.58
C LEU A 87 12.12 -4.76 -8.74
N ARG A 88 12.08 -5.82 -7.93
CA ARG A 88 13.02 -6.93 -8.04
C ARG A 88 12.88 -7.65 -9.38
N GLU A 89 11.66 -7.89 -9.84
CA GLU A 89 11.39 -8.58 -11.10
C GLU A 89 11.77 -7.70 -12.30
N ALA A 90 11.47 -6.40 -12.26
CA ALA A 90 11.73 -5.48 -13.36
C ALA A 90 13.21 -5.06 -13.49
N TYR A 91 13.91 -4.86 -12.36
CA TYR A 91 15.24 -4.25 -12.33
C TYR A 91 16.31 -5.09 -11.63
N GLY A 92 15.94 -6.27 -11.13
CA GLY A 92 16.85 -7.21 -10.51
C GLY A 92 17.01 -7.07 -8.98
N PRO A 93 17.80 -7.98 -8.37
CA PRO A 93 17.84 -8.16 -6.91
C PRO A 93 18.37 -6.93 -6.15
N PHE A 94 19.32 -6.20 -6.73
CA PHE A 94 19.95 -5.05 -6.07
C PHE A 94 18.95 -3.89 -5.88
N VAL A 95 18.15 -3.59 -6.90
CA VAL A 95 17.12 -2.54 -6.82
C VAL A 95 16.02 -2.93 -5.84
N GLY A 96 15.60 -4.20 -5.85
CA GLY A 96 14.69 -4.73 -4.83
C GLY A 96 15.24 -4.58 -3.41
N PHE A 97 16.53 -4.90 -3.20
CA PHE A 97 17.18 -4.73 -1.90
C PHE A 97 17.22 -3.27 -1.45
N LEU A 98 17.61 -2.34 -2.33
CA LEU A 98 17.62 -0.91 -2.03
C LEU A 98 16.23 -0.39 -1.66
N TYR A 99 15.20 -0.82 -2.40
CA TYR A 99 13.82 -0.48 -2.07
C TYR A 99 13.45 -0.97 -0.67
N GLY A 100 13.70 -2.24 -0.35
CA GLY A 100 13.45 -2.79 0.98
C GLY A 100 14.19 -2.03 2.09
N TRP A 101 15.45 -1.65 1.85
CA TRP A 101 16.25 -0.86 2.77
C TRP A 101 15.65 0.54 3.03
N VAL A 102 15.23 1.23 1.98
CA VAL A 102 14.58 2.55 2.10
C VAL A 102 13.22 2.44 2.79
N SER A 103 12.40 1.45 2.44
CA SER A 103 11.11 1.21 3.10
C SER A 103 11.30 0.95 4.60
N PHE A 104 12.33 0.19 4.98
CA PHE A 104 12.63 -0.08 6.38
C PHE A 104 13.10 1.16 7.15
N LEU A 105 14.04 1.93 6.59
CA LEU A 105 14.64 3.06 7.31
C LEU A 105 13.83 4.35 7.25
N VAL A 106 13.12 4.61 6.16
CA VAL A 106 12.48 5.91 5.91
C VAL A 106 10.97 5.84 6.11
N TYR A 107 10.30 4.81 5.59
CA TYR A 107 8.84 4.79 5.64
C TYR A 107 8.35 4.47 7.06
N LEU A 108 8.96 3.48 7.72
CA LEU A 108 8.62 3.13 9.10
C LEU A 108 8.95 4.25 10.10
N THR A 109 10.04 4.99 9.89
CA THR A 109 10.40 6.11 10.78
C THR A 109 9.54 7.34 10.51
N GLY A 110 9.24 7.65 9.24
CA GLY A 110 8.43 8.79 8.84
C GLY A 110 6.94 8.66 9.18
N ILE A 111 6.41 7.45 9.37
CA ILE A 111 5.03 7.24 9.84
C ILE A 111 4.90 7.49 11.36
N LEU A 112 6.01 7.35 12.11
CA LEU A 112 6.02 7.48 13.57
C LEU A 112 6.40 8.88 14.08
N ALA A 113 6.99 9.72 13.23
CA ALA A 113 7.42 11.09 13.53
C ALA A 113 6.31 12.11 13.23
#